data_AF-A0A8S4SPI9-F1
#
_entry.id   AF-A0A8S4SPI9-F1
#
_cell.length_a   1.000
_cell.length_b   1.000
_cell.length_c   1.000
_cell.angle_alpha   90.00
_cell.angle_beta   90.00
_cell.angle_gamma   90.00
#
_symmetry.space_group_name_H-M   'P 1'
#
loop_
_entity.id
_entity.type
_entity.pdbx_description
1 polymer ?
#
loop_
_entity_poly.entity_id
_entity_poly.type
_entity_poly.pdbx_seq_one_letter_code
_entity_poly.pdbx_strand_id
1 'polypeptide(L)'
;MFVLFLIITGLVCVNSTPCSRDESLNITTGITFENGSVLYDGLEYVDGTWYVLDIDGLDVRFGCPCIGRRCLWKCCGIGQMFLNRTCADVDVSEANPFNPPVFKGRDPVNVIAHLNFFYMPRQSCEMYLVDSNSPVEEIYLQENGSLLEIATNRPQWHPPRMFCLDMKLDHSSPKSRLVGGVCYPDSGSNDDSPGLYIAYGIGLMLSVPFLLATFLVYAFIPELRNLHGMCLMAYCGGLIVAYPFLAYLKLHTGRVGVAMTGCFVIGRNNF
;
A
#
# COMPACT_ATOMS: atom_id res chain seq x y z
N MET A 1 -18.70 -24.46 38.64
CA MET A 1 -17.73 -23.36 38.66
C MET A 1 -17.93 -22.56 37.38
N PHE A 2 -18.81 -21.56 37.43
CA PHE A 2 -19.18 -20.70 36.30
C PHE A 2 -18.17 -19.56 36.21
N VAL A 3 -17.44 -19.46 35.09
CA VAL A 3 -16.54 -18.33 34.82
C VAL A 3 -17.33 -17.26 34.09
N LEU A 4 -17.65 -16.18 34.80
CA LEU A 4 -18.32 -15.00 34.27
C LEU A 4 -17.27 -14.11 33.57
N PHE A 5 -17.27 -14.10 32.24
CA PHE A 5 -16.45 -13.16 31.46
C PHE A 5 -17.08 -11.76 31.53
N LEU A 6 -16.48 -10.88 32.33
CA LEU A 6 -16.75 -9.44 32.33
C LEU A 6 -16.17 -8.82 31.06
N ILE A 7 -17.02 -8.52 30.07
CA ILE A 7 -16.64 -7.71 28.91
C ILE A 7 -16.69 -6.25 29.36
N ILE A 8 -15.53 -5.68 29.66
CA ILE A 8 -15.35 -4.24 29.84
C ILE A 8 -15.35 -3.61 28.45
N THR A 9 -16.48 -3.07 28.02
CA THR A 9 -16.53 -2.19 26.85
C THR A 9 -15.96 -0.83 27.23
N GLY A 10 -14.66 -0.65 27.04
CA GLY A 10 -14.03 0.66 27.08
C GLY A 10 -14.51 1.49 25.87
N LEU A 11 -15.21 2.59 26.13
CA LEU A 11 -15.40 3.65 25.14
C LEU A 11 -14.04 4.31 24.90
N VAL A 12 -13.32 3.81 23.89
CA VAL A 12 -12.18 4.54 23.32
C VAL A 12 -12.79 5.64 22.47
N CYS A 13 -12.72 6.88 22.96
CA CYS A 13 -12.99 8.05 22.13
C CYS A 13 -11.87 8.13 21.08
N VAL A 14 -12.12 7.57 19.90
CA VAL A 14 -11.24 7.76 18.76
C VAL A 14 -11.50 9.18 18.26
N ASN A 15 -10.52 10.08 18.42
CA ASN A 15 -10.54 11.36 17.73
C ASN A 15 -10.51 11.08 16.22
N SER A 16 -11.66 11.14 15.57
CA SER A 16 -11.79 10.95 14.14
C SER A 16 -11.24 12.18 13.43
N THR A 17 -10.10 12.05 12.77
CA THR A 17 -9.61 13.07 11.83
C THR A 17 -10.39 12.99 10.52
N PRO A 18 -10.61 14.12 9.81
CA PRO A 18 -11.39 14.14 8.58
C PRO A 18 -10.72 13.40 7.40
N CYS A 19 -9.38 13.28 7.42
CA CYS A 19 -8.62 12.47 6.48
C CYS A 19 -7.38 11.85 7.15
N SER A 20 -6.72 10.94 6.43
CA SER A 20 -5.43 10.37 6.87
C SER A 20 -4.29 11.38 6.69
N ARG A 21 -3.13 11.09 7.30
CA ARG A 21 -1.93 11.93 7.18
C ARG A 21 -1.46 12.10 5.74
N ASP A 22 -1.56 11.05 4.94
CA ASP A 22 -1.13 11.02 3.53
C ASP A 22 -2.03 11.84 2.61
N GLU A 23 -3.25 12.15 3.07
CA GLU A 23 -4.22 13.01 2.36
C GLU A 23 -4.34 14.39 2.99
N SER A 24 -3.43 14.72 3.89
CA SER A 24 -3.43 15.98 4.63
C SER A 24 -2.22 16.84 4.26
N LEU A 25 -2.44 18.14 4.11
CA LEU A 25 -1.39 19.14 3.88
C LEU A 25 -1.20 20.00 5.12
N ASN A 26 0.04 20.36 5.44
CA ASN A 26 0.31 21.31 6.51
C ASN A 26 -0.14 22.71 6.06
N ILE A 27 -1.18 23.23 6.71
CA ILE A 27 -1.78 24.54 6.41
C ILE A 27 -1.63 25.50 7.59
N THR A 28 -0.63 25.28 8.45
CA THR A 28 -0.41 26.06 9.69
C THR A 28 -0.22 27.56 9.40
N THR A 29 0.40 27.90 8.27
CA THR A 29 0.59 29.30 7.85
C THR A 29 -0.62 29.89 7.12
N GLY A 30 -1.74 29.16 7.03
CA GLY A 30 -2.97 29.62 6.42
C GLY A 30 -3.74 30.63 7.27
N ILE A 31 -4.52 31.48 6.59
CA ILE A 31 -5.31 32.55 7.21
C ILE A 31 -6.63 31.96 7.70
N THR A 32 -6.93 32.10 8.98
CA THR A 32 -8.22 31.68 9.57
C THR A 32 -9.26 32.79 9.45
N PHE A 33 -10.46 32.44 9.03
CA PHE A 33 -11.61 33.36 9.00
C PHE A 33 -12.53 33.16 10.20
N GLU A 34 -13.36 34.15 10.50
CA GLU A 34 -14.32 34.10 11.61
C GLU A 34 -15.37 32.99 11.47
N ASN A 35 -15.63 32.54 10.24
CA ASN A 35 -16.52 31.43 9.94
C ASN A 35 -15.92 30.04 10.24
N GLY A 36 -14.68 29.97 10.75
CA GLY A 36 -13.97 28.72 11.04
C GLY A 36 -13.26 28.06 9.84
N SER A 37 -13.29 28.69 8.67
CA SER A 37 -12.54 28.24 7.49
C SER A 37 -11.09 28.72 7.51
N VAL A 38 -10.24 28.05 6.74
CA VAL A 38 -8.82 28.39 6.59
C VAL A 38 -8.47 28.55 5.11
N LEU A 39 -7.86 29.67 4.73
CA LEU A 39 -7.31 29.89 3.40
C LEU A 39 -5.82 29.57 3.38
N TYR A 40 -5.42 28.65 2.52
CA TYR A 40 -4.02 28.31 2.31
C TYR A 40 -3.77 28.02 0.83
N ASP A 41 -2.75 28.65 0.25
CA ASP A 41 -2.35 28.49 -1.16
C ASP A 41 -3.51 28.66 -2.16
N GLY A 42 -4.35 29.68 -1.92
CA GLY A 42 -5.52 29.98 -2.76
C GLY A 42 -6.70 29.01 -2.58
N LEU A 43 -6.62 28.05 -1.66
CA LEU A 43 -7.67 27.08 -1.36
C LEU A 43 -8.30 27.35 0.00
N GLU A 44 -9.63 27.46 0.02
CA GLU A 44 -10.40 27.54 1.25
C GLU A 44 -10.75 26.12 1.75
N TYR A 45 -10.41 25.86 3.01
CA TYR A 45 -10.73 24.67 3.78
C TYR A 45 -11.85 25.03 4.74
N VAL A 46 -13.08 24.62 4.41
CA VAL A 46 -14.26 24.86 5.26
C VAL A 46 -14.17 24.08 6.58
N ASP A 47 -14.95 24.51 7.57
CA ASP A 47 -15.03 23.80 8.85
C ASP A 47 -15.35 22.30 8.64
N GLY A 48 -14.67 21.43 9.40
CA GLY A 48 -14.71 19.98 9.23
C GLY A 48 -13.82 19.39 8.11
N THR A 49 -13.13 20.21 7.31
CA THR A 49 -12.16 19.74 6.30
C THR A 49 -10.69 19.94 6.69
N TRP A 50 -10.46 20.34 7.94
CA TRP A 50 -9.14 20.52 8.52
C TRP A 50 -9.17 20.13 10.00
N TYR A 51 -8.00 19.92 10.58
CA TYR A 51 -7.84 19.53 11.98
C TYR A 51 -6.49 20.01 12.53
N VAL A 52 -6.34 20.01 13.86
CA VAL A 52 -5.10 20.38 14.54
C VAL A 52 -4.56 19.16 15.27
N LEU A 53 -3.24 18.99 15.22
CA LEU A 53 -2.51 18.03 16.04
C LEU A 53 -1.45 18.77 16.84
N ASP A 54 -1.33 18.43 18.12
CA ASP A 54 -0.17 18.78 18.92
C ASP A 54 0.99 17.84 18.53
N ILE A 55 2.04 18.42 17.95
CA ILE A 55 3.29 17.73 17.62
C ILE A 55 4.40 18.47 18.36
N ASP A 56 5.02 17.80 19.35
CA ASP A 56 6.10 18.34 20.17
C ASP A 56 5.75 19.64 20.91
N GLY A 57 4.49 19.80 21.35
CA GLY A 57 4.00 20.99 22.05
C GLY A 57 3.62 22.14 21.11
N LEU A 58 3.58 21.88 19.81
CA LEU A 58 3.18 22.84 18.79
C LEU A 58 1.88 22.40 18.12
N ASP A 59 0.90 23.29 18.10
CA ASP A 59 -0.35 23.10 17.36
C ASP A 59 -0.08 23.22 15.85
N VAL A 60 0.00 22.09 15.16
CA VAL A 60 0.18 22.01 13.71
C VAL A 60 -1.17 21.76 13.04
N ARG A 61 -1.52 22.61 12.09
CA ARG A 61 -2.80 22.54 11.37
C ARG A 61 -2.66 21.75 10.07
N PHE A 62 -3.58 20.83 9.84
CA PHE A 62 -3.64 20.00 8.65
C PHE A 62 -4.96 20.15 7.92
N GLY A 63 -4.91 20.37 6.61
CA GLY A 63 -6.08 20.48 5.73
C GLY A 63 -6.22 19.26 4.85
N CYS A 64 -7.45 18.84 4.56
CA CYS A 64 -7.79 17.68 3.75
C CYS A 64 -8.33 18.13 2.38
N PRO A 65 -7.46 18.47 1.40
CA PRO A 65 -7.89 19.06 0.13
C PRO A 65 -8.76 18.13 -0.73
N CYS A 66 -8.72 16.82 -0.48
CA CYS A 66 -9.46 15.83 -1.24
C CYS A 66 -10.92 15.69 -0.84
N ILE A 67 -11.34 16.31 0.27
CA ILE A 67 -12.75 16.33 0.65
C ILE A 67 -13.50 17.26 -0.31
N GLY A 68 -14.35 16.68 -1.15
CA GLY A 68 -15.08 17.41 -2.20
C GLY A 68 -14.30 17.66 -3.49
N ARG A 69 -13.08 17.12 -3.63
CA ARG A 69 -12.26 17.25 -4.84
C ARG A 69 -11.72 15.89 -5.28
N ARG A 70 -11.44 15.73 -6.57
CA ARG A 70 -10.75 14.53 -7.08
C ARG A 70 -9.25 14.74 -6.96
N CYS A 71 -8.60 14.02 -6.06
CA CYS A 71 -7.16 14.08 -5.89
C CYS A 71 -6.43 13.03 -6.73
N LEU A 72 -5.28 13.43 -7.26
CA LEU A 72 -4.27 12.57 -7.87
C LEU A 72 -2.91 12.90 -7.24
N TRP A 73 -1.96 11.98 -7.34
CA TRP A 73 -0.63 12.16 -6.74
C TRP A 73 0.41 12.44 -7.83
N LYS A 74 1.25 13.46 -7.64
CA LYS A 74 2.45 13.66 -8.45
C LYS A 74 3.62 12.88 -7.85
N CYS A 75 4.45 12.30 -8.72
CA CYS A 75 5.64 11.60 -8.26
C CYS A 75 6.73 12.55 -7.80
N CYS A 76 6.91 13.68 -8.49
CA CYS A 76 7.76 14.78 -8.08
C CYS A 76 6.96 15.90 -7.41
N GLY A 77 7.65 16.90 -6.86
CA GLY A 77 7.01 18.09 -6.31
C GLY A 77 6.19 18.86 -7.35
N ILE A 78 5.35 19.77 -6.88
CA ILE A 78 4.66 20.72 -7.76
C ILE A 78 5.71 21.58 -8.49
N GLY A 79 5.59 21.74 -9.81
CA GLY A 79 6.58 22.43 -10.64
C GLY A 79 7.82 21.60 -11.03
N GLN A 80 7.88 20.34 -10.59
CA GLN A 80 8.96 19.41 -10.93
C GLN A 80 8.49 18.35 -11.92
N MET A 81 9.46 17.78 -12.63
CA MET A 81 9.28 16.60 -13.48
C MET A 81 10.48 15.66 -13.34
N PHE A 82 10.35 14.46 -13.91
CA PHE A 82 11.38 13.44 -13.84
C PHE A 82 12.44 13.62 -14.93
N LEU A 83 13.63 14.06 -14.53
CA LEU A 83 14.78 14.32 -15.38
C LEU A 83 15.93 13.40 -15.01
N ASN A 84 16.39 12.57 -15.96
CA ASN A 84 17.57 11.71 -15.80
C ASN A 84 17.59 10.92 -14.46
N ARG A 85 16.45 10.33 -14.10
CA ARG A 85 16.22 9.55 -12.85
C ARG A 85 16.06 10.34 -11.55
N THR A 86 16.00 11.66 -11.62
CA THR A 86 15.80 12.55 -10.47
C THR A 86 14.66 13.53 -10.73
N CYS A 87 13.96 13.94 -9.68
CA CYS A 87 13.04 15.07 -9.78
C CYS A 87 13.83 16.37 -9.85
N ALA A 88 13.53 17.21 -10.84
CA ALA A 88 14.13 18.52 -10.97
C ALA A 88 13.08 19.55 -11.41
N ASP A 89 13.31 20.80 -11.00
CA ASP A 89 12.47 21.93 -11.37
C ASP A 89 12.65 22.26 -12.85
N VAL A 90 11.55 22.48 -13.55
CA VAL A 90 11.58 22.82 -14.98
C VAL A 90 10.59 23.93 -15.26
N ASP A 91 11.09 24.98 -15.90
CA ASP A 91 10.31 26.17 -16.27
C ASP A 91 9.55 25.95 -17.61
N VAL A 92 8.86 24.80 -17.71
CA VAL A 92 8.09 24.43 -18.90
C VAL A 92 6.63 24.18 -18.54
N SER A 93 5.74 24.54 -19.47
CA SER A 93 4.28 24.41 -19.35
C SER A 93 3.79 22.97 -19.14
N GLU A 94 4.68 21.98 -19.28
CA GLU A 94 4.40 20.56 -19.08
C GLU A 94 4.52 20.14 -17.61
N ALA A 95 5.32 20.85 -16.81
CA ALA A 95 5.46 20.62 -15.36
C ALA A 95 4.52 21.50 -14.54
N ASN A 96 4.19 22.71 -15.03
CA ASN A 96 3.32 23.65 -14.33
C ASN A 96 2.44 24.48 -15.29
N PRO A 97 1.10 24.30 -15.29
CA PRO A 97 0.36 23.30 -14.53
C PRO A 97 0.56 21.89 -15.10
N PHE A 98 0.68 20.88 -14.23
CA PHE A 98 0.77 19.49 -14.68
C PHE A 98 -0.56 19.04 -15.32
N ASN A 99 -0.54 18.83 -16.64
CA ASN A 99 -1.74 18.61 -17.43
C ASN A 99 -1.60 17.38 -18.37
N PRO A 100 -1.56 16.16 -17.81
CA PRO A 100 -1.47 14.94 -18.59
C PRO A 100 -2.75 14.69 -19.43
N PRO A 101 -2.64 13.94 -20.54
CA PRO A 101 -3.81 13.53 -21.33
C PRO A 101 -4.71 12.57 -20.53
N VAL A 102 -6.02 12.71 -20.70
CA VAL A 102 -7.05 11.92 -20.02
C VAL A 102 -7.79 11.06 -21.04
N PHE A 103 -8.16 9.85 -20.62
CA PHE A 103 -8.72 8.82 -21.47
C PHE A 103 -10.00 8.21 -20.86
N LYS A 104 -10.74 7.52 -21.73
CA LYS A 104 -11.82 6.59 -21.37
C LYS A 104 -11.50 5.24 -21.99
N GLY A 105 -11.01 4.30 -21.18
CA GLY A 105 -10.33 3.12 -21.69
C GLY A 105 -9.04 3.54 -22.39
N ARG A 106 -8.98 3.38 -23.72
CA ARG A 106 -7.86 3.81 -24.57
C ARG A 106 -8.18 5.04 -25.43
N ASP A 107 -9.43 5.49 -25.43
CA ASP A 107 -9.85 6.62 -26.27
C ASP A 107 -9.57 7.95 -25.55
N PRO A 108 -8.89 8.91 -26.20
CA PRO A 108 -8.59 10.20 -25.58
C PRO A 108 -9.88 11.02 -25.39
N VAL A 109 -9.97 11.72 -24.27
CA VAL A 109 -11.11 12.59 -23.92
C VAL A 109 -10.61 14.03 -23.80
N ASN A 110 -11.44 14.99 -24.23
CA ASN A 110 -11.13 16.42 -24.12
C ASN A 110 -11.38 16.95 -22.69
N VAL A 111 -10.64 16.41 -21.72
CA VAL A 111 -10.66 16.85 -20.32
C VAL A 111 -9.35 17.53 -19.99
N ILE A 112 -9.44 18.70 -19.37
CA ILE A 112 -8.28 19.47 -18.90
C ILE A 112 -7.92 18.96 -17.50
N ALA A 113 -6.89 18.11 -17.41
CA ALA A 113 -6.53 17.42 -16.17
C ALA A 113 -6.25 18.36 -15.00
N HIS A 114 -5.52 19.47 -15.20
CA HIS A 114 -5.18 20.40 -14.11
C HIS A 114 -6.37 21.18 -13.53
N LEU A 115 -7.50 21.24 -14.24
CA LEU A 115 -8.74 21.84 -13.73
C LEU A 115 -9.65 20.80 -13.07
N ASN A 116 -9.54 19.54 -13.47
CA ASN A 116 -10.38 18.45 -12.99
C ASN A 116 -9.82 17.71 -11.78
N PHE A 117 -8.50 17.73 -11.60
CA PHE A 117 -7.80 17.01 -10.55
C PHE A 117 -6.96 17.95 -9.69
N PHE A 118 -6.99 17.72 -8.38
CA PHE A 118 -6.10 18.35 -7.42
C PHE A 118 -4.87 17.47 -7.20
N TYR A 119 -3.66 18.01 -7.42
CA TYR A 119 -2.44 17.21 -7.30
C TYR A 119 -1.84 17.32 -5.90
N MET A 120 -1.70 16.19 -5.24
CA MET A 120 -0.96 16.05 -3.98
C MET A 120 0.46 15.55 -4.21
N PRO A 121 1.41 15.90 -3.34
CA PRO A 121 2.74 15.33 -3.37
C PRO A 121 2.71 13.82 -3.09
N ARG A 122 3.76 13.15 -3.53
CA ARG A 122 3.93 11.69 -3.53
C ARG A 122 3.49 10.98 -2.24
N GLN A 123 2.80 9.85 -2.41
CA GLN A 123 2.44 8.93 -1.33
C GLN A 123 3.62 7.99 -0.98
N SER A 124 3.80 7.68 0.30
CA SER A 124 4.86 6.79 0.79
C SER A 124 4.52 5.32 0.54
N CYS A 125 4.84 4.80 -0.65
CA CYS A 125 4.81 3.36 -0.94
C CYS A 125 6.05 2.96 -1.76
N GLU A 126 6.41 1.66 -1.73
CA GLU A 126 7.38 1.12 -2.69
C GLU A 126 6.72 1.01 -4.06
N MET A 127 7.34 1.63 -5.07
CA MET A 127 6.76 1.77 -6.41
C MET A 127 7.65 1.13 -7.48
N TYR A 128 7.02 0.58 -8.51
CA TYR A 128 7.67 0.32 -9.80
C TYR A 128 7.32 1.42 -10.79
N LEU A 129 8.29 1.75 -11.66
CA LEU A 129 8.11 2.75 -12.69
C LEU A 129 7.50 2.08 -13.93
N VAL A 130 6.35 2.60 -14.37
CA VAL A 130 5.72 2.22 -15.63
C VAL A 130 5.97 3.32 -16.64
N ASP A 131 6.52 2.92 -17.78
CA ASP A 131 7.10 3.82 -18.75
C ASP A 131 6.49 3.61 -20.13
N SER A 132 5.71 4.59 -20.60
CA SER A 132 5.04 4.56 -21.91
C SER A 132 5.98 4.42 -23.13
N ASN A 133 7.30 4.51 -22.96
CA ASN A 133 8.27 4.27 -24.02
C ASN A 133 8.56 2.78 -24.26
N SER A 134 8.19 1.91 -23.32
CA SER A 134 8.31 0.46 -23.48
C SER A 134 7.18 -0.04 -24.41
N PRO A 135 7.47 -0.84 -25.45
CA PRO A 135 6.42 -1.34 -26.36
C PRO A 135 5.45 -2.34 -25.70
N VAL A 136 5.72 -2.72 -24.45
CA VAL A 136 4.97 -3.73 -23.71
C VAL A 136 4.16 -3.12 -22.56
N GLU A 137 4.36 -1.83 -22.28
CA GLU A 137 3.73 -1.10 -21.17
C GLU A 137 3.03 0.15 -21.70
N GLU A 138 1.74 0.26 -21.41
CA GLU A 138 0.95 1.46 -21.73
C GLU A 138 0.26 1.96 -20.45
N ILE A 139 0.15 3.28 -20.30
CA ILE A 139 -0.57 3.91 -19.19
C ILE A 139 -1.57 4.95 -19.68
N TYR A 140 -2.76 4.93 -19.08
CA TYR A 140 -3.85 5.83 -19.43
C TYR A 140 -4.53 6.36 -18.16
N LEU A 141 -4.37 7.65 -17.87
CA LEU A 141 -5.13 8.31 -16.80
C LEU A 141 -6.60 8.43 -17.22
N GLN A 142 -7.50 7.96 -16.35
CA GLN A 142 -8.92 7.88 -16.66
C GLN A 142 -9.69 9.09 -16.13
N GLU A 143 -10.83 9.42 -16.74
CA GLU A 143 -11.68 10.56 -16.33
C GLU A 143 -12.15 10.50 -14.87
N ASN A 144 -12.26 9.29 -14.31
CA ASN A 144 -12.64 9.04 -12.92
C ASN A 144 -11.45 9.15 -11.93
N GLY A 145 -10.22 9.38 -12.43
CA GLY A 145 -9.00 9.44 -11.65
C GLY A 145 -8.30 8.10 -11.42
N SER A 146 -8.85 6.97 -11.91
CA SER A 146 -8.13 5.69 -11.90
C SER A 146 -7.04 5.66 -12.98
N LEU A 147 -6.05 4.79 -12.80
CA LEU A 147 -5.04 4.52 -13.81
C LEU A 147 -5.31 3.16 -14.46
N LEU A 148 -5.35 3.15 -15.78
CA LEU A 148 -5.32 1.93 -16.58
C LEU A 148 -3.89 1.68 -17.01
N GLU A 149 -3.29 0.63 -16.49
CA GLU A 149 -2.00 0.10 -16.93
C GLU A 149 -2.23 -1.12 -17.82
N ILE A 150 -1.45 -1.26 -18.89
CA ILE A 150 -1.47 -2.44 -19.75
C ILE A 150 -0.05 -2.98 -19.86
N ALA A 151 0.25 -4.02 -19.09
CA ALA A 151 1.54 -4.70 -19.11
C ALA A 151 1.41 -6.06 -19.81
N THR A 152 2.20 -6.32 -20.85
CA THR A 152 2.15 -7.59 -21.62
C THR A 152 0.71 -7.95 -22.08
N ASN A 153 -0.03 -6.95 -22.57
CA ASN A 153 -1.42 -7.08 -23.03
C ASN A 153 -2.41 -7.54 -21.95
N ARG A 154 -2.08 -7.34 -20.66
CA ARG A 154 -2.98 -7.54 -19.53
C ARG A 154 -3.36 -6.20 -18.92
N PRO A 155 -4.65 -5.79 -18.99
CA PRO A 155 -5.09 -4.55 -18.38
C PRO A 155 -5.21 -4.70 -16.86
N GLN A 156 -4.67 -3.74 -16.13
CA GLN A 156 -4.78 -3.59 -14.69
C GLN A 156 -5.32 -2.20 -14.35
N TRP A 157 -6.22 -2.14 -13.38
CA TRP A 157 -6.81 -0.90 -12.90
C TRP A 157 -6.28 -0.60 -11.51
N HIS A 158 -5.74 0.61 -11.36
CA HIS A 158 -5.21 1.08 -10.08
C HIS A 158 -6.04 2.25 -9.57
N PRO A 159 -6.47 2.22 -8.29
CA PRO A 159 -7.15 3.35 -7.68
C PRO A 159 -6.17 4.53 -7.48
N PRO A 160 -6.67 5.77 -7.37
CA PRO A 160 -5.85 6.98 -7.26
C PRO A 160 -4.68 6.91 -6.26
N ARG A 161 -4.90 6.28 -5.09
CA ARG A 161 -3.89 6.13 -4.01
C ARG A 161 -2.78 5.12 -4.31
N MET A 162 -2.92 4.30 -5.35
CA MET A 162 -1.95 3.25 -5.68
C MET A 162 -0.97 3.68 -6.76
N PHE A 163 -1.02 4.93 -7.21
CA PHE A 163 -0.08 5.43 -8.20
C PHE A 163 0.18 6.92 -8.04
N CYS A 164 1.30 7.37 -8.61
CA CYS A 164 1.58 8.77 -8.88
C CYS A 164 1.90 8.94 -10.36
N LEU A 165 1.70 10.14 -10.90
CA LEU A 165 2.01 10.47 -12.30
C LEU A 165 3.01 11.62 -12.39
N ASP A 166 3.84 11.59 -13.42
CA ASP A 166 4.65 12.74 -13.79
C ASP A 166 5.03 12.73 -15.27
N MET A 167 5.54 13.85 -15.76
CA MET A 167 6.22 13.88 -17.05
C MET A 167 7.67 13.46 -16.86
N LYS A 168 8.19 12.68 -17.81
CA LYS A 168 9.60 12.31 -17.90
C LYS A 168 10.20 12.88 -19.18
N LEU A 169 11.38 13.47 -19.05
CA LEU A 169 12.19 13.91 -20.18
C LEU A 169 13.55 13.20 -20.14
N ASP A 170 13.85 12.47 -21.22
CA ASP A 170 15.14 11.79 -21.40
C ASP A 170 16.03 12.61 -22.36
N HIS A 171 17.35 12.64 -22.12
CA HIS A 171 18.30 13.32 -23.01
C HIS A 171 18.27 12.81 -24.46
N SER A 172 17.84 11.57 -24.66
CA SER A 172 17.75 10.91 -25.96
C SER A 172 16.48 11.26 -26.75
N SER A 173 15.45 11.84 -26.11
CA SER A 173 14.17 12.16 -26.74
C SER A 173 13.70 13.57 -26.39
N PRO A 174 13.52 14.47 -27.37
CA PRO A 174 13.12 15.86 -27.09
C PRO A 174 11.65 16.02 -26.68
N LYS A 175 10.88 14.93 -26.59
CA LYS A 175 9.47 14.95 -26.19
C LYS A 175 9.34 14.42 -24.77
N SER A 176 8.67 15.19 -23.91
CA SER A 176 8.22 14.67 -22.62
C SER A 176 7.12 13.65 -22.81
N ARG A 177 6.99 12.75 -21.85
CA ARG A 177 6.04 11.64 -21.88
C ARG A 177 5.56 11.33 -20.49
N LEU A 178 4.33 10.82 -20.41
CA LEU A 178 3.74 10.42 -19.15
C LEU A 178 4.43 9.16 -18.61
N VAL A 179 4.77 9.19 -17.34
CA VAL A 179 5.19 8.04 -16.54
C VAL A 179 4.34 7.92 -15.29
N GLY A 180 4.20 6.69 -14.83
CA GLY A 180 3.51 6.38 -13.58
C GLY A 180 4.44 5.65 -12.62
N GLY A 181 4.45 6.04 -11.36
CA GLY A 181 4.94 5.18 -10.28
C GLY A 181 3.74 4.44 -9.72
N VAL A 182 3.69 3.12 -9.85
CA VAL A 182 2.61 2.30 -9.31
C VAL A 182 3.11 1.60 -8.07
N CYS A 183 2.36 1.67 -6.96
CA CYS A 183 2.70 0.96 -5.74
C CYS A 183 2.67 -0.55 -6.03
N TYR A 184 3.63 -1.29 -5.49
CA TYR A 184 3.46 -2.74 -5.42
C TYR A 184 2.14 -3.02 -4.69
N PRO A 185 1.33 -3.99 -5.14
CA PRO A 185 0.20 -4.43 -4.36
C PRO A 185 0.78 -4.91 -3.03
N ASP A 186 0.62 -4.08 -2.00
CA ASP A 186 1.17 -4.38 -0.70
C ASP A 186 0.64 -5.75 -0.30
N SER A 187 1.53 -6.65 0.07
CA SER A 187 1.18 -7.76 0.94
C SER A 187 0.79 -7.29 2.37
N GLY A 188 0.24 -6.07 2.51
CA GLY A 188 0.05 -5.38 3.78
C GLY A 188 -0.81 -4.10 3.82
N SER A 189 -1.56 -3.71 2.78
CA SER A 189 -2.43 -2.50 2.86
C SER A 189 -3.86 -2.65 2.33
N ASN A 190 -4.38 -3.87 2.22
CA ASN A 190 -5.82 -4.10 2.16
C ASN A 190 -6.18 -5.05 3.31
N ASP A 191 -6.81 -4.56 4.37
CA ASP A 191 -7.72 -5.24 5.31
C ASP A 191 -7.45 -6.70 5.78
N ASP A 192 -6.31 -7.29 5.45
CA ASP A 192 -5.79 -8.53 5.99
C ASP A 192 -5.00 -8.13 7.22
N SER A 193 -5.75 -7.94 8.30
CA SER A 193 -5.21 -7.59 9.60
C SER A 193 -3.91 -8.38 9.86
N PRO A 194 -2.86 -7.76 10.44
CA PRO A 194 -1.71 -8.51 10.96
C PRO A 194 -2.16 -9.66 11.88
N GLY A 195 -3.37 -9.55 12.44
CA GLY A 195 -4.09 -10.61 13.14
C GLY A 195 -4.33 -11.89 12.33
N LEU A 196 -4.56 -11.85 11.01
CA LEU A 196 -4.78 -13.05 10.19
C LEU A 196 -3.50 -13.88 10.04
N TYR A 197 -2.37 -13.23 9.78
CA TYR A 197 -1.06 -13.90 9.71
C TYR A 197 -0.65 -14.45 11.08
N ILE A 198 -0.92 -13.70 12.15
CA ILE A 198 -0.68 -14.13 13.52
C ILE A 198 -1.60 -15.32 13.87
N ALA A 199 -2.89 -15.26 13.54
CA ALA A 199 -3.85 -16.34 13.78
C ALA A 199 -3.47 -17.62 13.04
N TYR A 200 -3.01 -17.51 11.79
CA TYR A 200 -2.50 -18.65 11.04
C TYR A 200 -1.23 -19.24 11.67
N GLY A 201 -0.29 -18.40 12.12
CA GLY A 201 0.91 -18.84 12.84
C GLY A 201 0.57 -19.55 14.17
N ILE A 202 -0.39 -19.02 14.93
CA ILE A 202 -0.87 -19.62 16.19
C ILE A 202 -1.58 -20.96 15.90
N GLY A 203 -2.42 -21.03 14.86
CA GLY A 203 -3.12 -22.25 14.46
C GLY A 203 -2.14 -23.37 14.08
N LEU A 204 -1.07 -23.04 13.35
CA LEU A 204 0.01 -23.99 13.04
C LEU A 204 0.73 -24.48 14.29
N MET A 205 1.08 -23.58 15.22
CA MET A 205 1.77 -23.95 16.46
C MET A 205 0.90 -24.79 17.40
N LEU A 206 -0.40 -24.48 17.51
CA LEU A 206 -1.35 -25.28 18.29
C LEU A 206 -1.56 -26.67 17.69
N SER A 207 -1.38 -26.85 16.39
CA SER A 207 -1.56 -28.15 15.72
C SER A 207 -0.39 -29.12 15.95
N VAL A 208 0.82 -28.62 16.22
CA VAL A 208 2.02 -29.42 16.48
C VAL A 208 1.86 -30.40 17.66
N PRO A 209 1.39 -30.00 18.86
CA PRO A 209 1.22 -30.93 19.98
C PRO A 209 0.16 -32.02 19.70
N PHE A 210 -0.90 -31.72 18.94
CA PHE A 210 -1.89 -32.73 18.55
C PHE A 210 -1.31 -33.75 17.56
N LEU A 211 -0.49 -33.28 16.60
CA LEU A 211 0.22 -34.16 15.67
C LEU A 211 1.27 -35.00 16.39
N LEU A 212 1.97 -34.45 17.37
CA LEU A 212 2.93 -35.19 18.22
C LEU A 212 2.22 -36.25 19.06
N ALA A 213 1.08 -35.92 19.68
CA ALA A 213 0.26 -36.88 20.41
C ALA A 213 -0.20 -38.03 19.50
N THR A 214 -0.66 -37.70 18.29
CA THR A 214 -1.03 -38.69 17.26
C THR A 214 0.17 -39.57 16.93
N PHE A 215 1.34 -38.98 16.64
CA PHE A 215 2.56 -39.72 16.35
C PHE A 215 2.94 -40.69 17.49
N LEU A 216 2.87 -40.24 18.75
CA LEU A 216 3.19 -41.07 19.92
C LEU A 216 2.20 -42.22 20.13
N VAL A 217 0.89 -41.99 19.96
CA VAL A 217 -0.13 -43.05 20.09
C VAL A 217 0.11 -44.16 19.05
N TYR A 218 0.35 -43.79 17.79
CA TYR A 218 0.63 -44.76 16.73
C TYR A 218 2.00 -45.44 16.89
N ALA A 219 2.98 -44.78 17.54
CA ALA A 219 4.29 -45.37 17.83
C ALA A 219 4.27 -46.35 19.01
N PHE A 220 3.48 -46.05 20.06
CA PHE A 220 3.44 -46.86 21.29
C PHE A 220 2.52 -48.07 21.21
N ILE A 221 1.49 -48.06 20.37
CA ILE A 221 0.59 -49.21 20.22
C ILE A 221 1.10 -50.12 19.08
N PRO A 222 1.76 -51.25 19.37
CA PRO A 222 2.35 -52.12 18.35
C PRO A 222 1.31 -52.74 17.41
N GLU A 223 0.06 -52.88 17.86
CA GLU A 223 -1.06 -53.40 17.05
C GLU A 223 -1.50 -52.47 15.90
N LEU A 224 -1.19 -51.16 15.98
CA LEU A 224 -1.55 -50.18 14.94
C LEU A 224 -0.44 -49.93 13.91
N ARG A 225 0.70 -50.63 13.99
CA ARG A 225 1.82 -50.54 13.03
C ARG A 225 1.55 -51.31 11.72
N ASN A 226 0.31 -51.25 11.24
CA ASN A 226 -0.06 -51.71 9.92
C ASN A 226 0.52 -50.78 8.84
N LEU A 227 0.53 -51.22 7.57
CA LEU A 227 1.02 -50.43 6.43
C LEU A 227 0.43 -49.00 6.43
N HIS A 228 -0.88 -48.90 6.70
CA HIS A 228 -1.59 -47.63 6.83
C HIS A 228 -1.08 -46.76 7.99
N GLY A 229 -0.78 -47.36 9.14
CA GLY A 229 -0.22 -46.66 10.31
C GLY A 229 1.20 -46.15 10.07
N MET A 230 2.01 -46.87 9.29
CA MET A 230 3.36 -46.42 8.92
C MET A 230 3.35 -45.18 8.01
N CYS A 231 2.44 -45.13 7.03
CA CYS A 231 2.25 -43.94 6.20
C CYS A 231 1.77 -42.73 7.03
N LEU A 232 0.85 -42.97 7.98
CA LEU A 232 0.35 -41.91 8.86
C LEU A 232 1.44 -41.36 9.80
N MET A 233 2.29 -42.23 10.35
CA MET A 233 3.43 -41.80 11.17
C MET A 233 4.43 -40.95 10.39
N ALA A 234 4.74 -41.32 9.14
CA ALA A 234 5.62 -40.54 8.27
C ALA A 234 5.02 -39.17 7.92
N TYR A 235 3.70 -39.12 7.67
CA TYR A 235 2.97 -37.88 7.42
C TYR A 235 2.98 -36.95 8.64
N CYS A 236 2.61 -37.46 9.82
CA CYS A 236 2.66 -36.68 11.06
C CYS A 236 4.08 -36.19 11.38
N GLY A 237 5.10 -37.04 11.19
CA GLY A 237 6.49 -36.67 11.37
C GLY A 237 6.92 -35.52 10.44
N GLY A 238 6.52 -35.56 9.17
CA GLY A 238 6.77 -34.48 8.21
C GLY A 238 6.09 -33.17 8.61
N LEU A 239 4.82 -33.23 9.05
CA LEU A 239 4.08 -32.04 9.48
C LEU A 239 4.62 -31.43 10.78
N ILE A 240 5.07 -32.24 11.74
CA ILE A 240 5.70 -31.77 12.98
C ILE A 240 6.96 -30.94 12.68
N VAL A 241 7.71 -31.30 11.64
CA VAL A 241 8.86 -30.52 11.18
C VAL A 241 8.42 -29.30 10.39
N ALA A 242 7.49 -29.46 9.43
CA ALA A 242 7.09 -28.39 8.51
C ALA A 242 6.32 -27.24 9.19
N TYR A 243 5.45 -27.52 10.16
CA TYR A 243 4.57 -26.51 10.77
C TYR A 243 5.32 -25.44 11.57
N PRO A 244 6.34 -25.76 12.39
CA PRO A 244 7.22 -24.76 13.00
C PRO A 244 7.92 -23.86 11.98
N PHE A 245 8.41 -24.41 10.86
CA PHE A 245 9.05 -23.61 9.80
C PHE A 245 8.03 -22.67 9.12
N LEU A 246 6.84 -23.17 8.79
CA LEU A 246 5.80 -22.35 8.19
C LEU A 246 5.29 -21.26 9.15
N ALA A 247 5.14 -21.57 10.43
CA ALA A 247 4.77 -20.60 11.45
C ALA A 247 5.86 -19.52 11.62
N TYR A 248 7.13 -19.91 11.60
CA TYR A 248 8.27 -18.97 11.62
C TYR A 248 8.21 -17.99 10.44
N LEU A 249 8.02 -18.51 9.22
CA LEU A 249 7.92 -17.67 8.02
C LEU A 249 6.74 -16.69 8.11
N LYS A 250 5.57 -17.17 8.54
CA LYS A 250 4.35 -16.36 8.62
C LYS A 250 4.43 -15.27 9.70
N LEU A 251 5.09 -15.54 10.82
CA LEU A 251 5.32 -14.55 11.89
C LEU A 251 6.39 -13.53 11.52
N HIS A 252 7.41 -13.92 10.75
CA HIS A 252 8.47 -13.00 10.32
C HIS A 252 8.10 -12.15 9.10
N THR A 253 7.17 -12.59 8.24
CA THR A 253 6.72 -11.80 7.09
C THR A 253 5.96 -10.53 7.51
N GLY A 254 5.37 -10.50 8.71
CA GLY A 254 4.68 -9.33 9.26
C GLY A 254 5.58 -8.24 9.87
N ARG A 255 6.90 -8.43 9.88
CA ARG A 255 7.89 -7.42 10.32
C ARG A 255 8.85 -7.14 9.17
N VAL A 256 8.53 -6.12 8.38
CA VAL A 256 9.44 -5.54 7.38
C VAL A 256 10.74 -5.16 8.08
N GLY A 257 11.85 -5.83 7.73
CA GLY A 257 13.20 -5.43 8.18
C GLY A 257 14.14 -6.53 8.67
N VAL A 258 13.81 -7.83 8.60
CA VAL A 258 14.77 -8.89 8.96
C VAL A 258 15.40 -9.48 7.71
N ALA A 259 16.73 -9.34 7.59
CA ALA A 259 17.53 -9.81 6.48
C ALA A 259 17.17 -11.24 6.05
N MET A 260 16.94 -11.44 4.75
CA MET A 260 16.63 -12.71 4.08
C MET A 260 17.80 -13.72 4.09
N THR A 261 18.52 -13.87 5.19
CA THR A 261 19.54 -14.92 5.33
C THR A 261 18.92 -16.30 5.55
N GLY A 262 17.71 -16.39 6.13
CA GLY A 262 17.01 -17.66 6.34
C GLY A 262 16.52 -18.34 5.04
N CYS A 263 16.01 -17.56 4.08
CA CYS A 263 15.54 -18.10 2.79
C CYS A 263 16.69 -18.63 1.93
N PHE A 264 17.87 -18.02 2.05
CA PHE A 264 19.06 -18.42 1.28
C PHE A 264 19.60 -19.80 1.68
N VAL A 265 19.39 -20.23 2.93
CA VAL A 265 19.83 -21.56 3.41
C VAL A 265 18.90 -22.68 2.92
N ILE A 266 17.60 -22.41 2.74
CA ILE A 266 16.61 -23.42 2.34
C ILE A 266 16.61 -23.64 0.81
N GLY A 267 16.88 -22.61 0.01
CA GLY A 267 16.94 -22.73 -1.45
C GLY A 267 18.22 -23.37 -2.00
N ARG A 268 19.29 -23.47 -1.19
CA ARG A 268 20.62 -23.91 -1.66
C ARG A 268 20.91 -25.40 -1.42
N ASN A 269 19.90 -26.26 -1.56
CA ASN A 269 20.05 -27.72 -1.50
C ASN A 269 19.32 -28.47 -2.63
N ASN A 270 19.05 -27.82 -3.76
CA ASN A 270 18.73 -28.52 -5.01
C ASN A 270 19.34 -27.76 -6.19
N PHE A 271 20.62 -28.02 -6.45
CA PHE A 271 21.22 -28.23 -7.76
C PHE A 271 22.59 -28.88 -7.55
#